data_AF-A0A938RF88-F1
#
_entry.id   AF-A0A938RF88-F1
#
_cell.length_a   1.000
_cell.length_b   1.000
_cell.length_c   1.000
_cell.angle_alpha   90.00
_cell.angle_beta   90.00
_cell.angle_gamma   90.00
#
_symmetry.space_group_name_H-M   'P 1'
#
loop_
_entity.id
_entity.type
_entity.pdbx_description
1 polymer ?
#
loop_
_entity_poly.entity_id
_entity_poly.type
_entity_poly.pdbx_seq_one_letter_code
_entity_poly.pdbx_strand_id
1 'polypeptide(L)' 'MTLTIDGEDKKFRIKDVSPILDKASEVEWNTFEISLSGYGIHWPMLDEDIAIDGLLGIVHTREMHRKSA' A
#
# COMPACT_ATOMS: atom_id res chain seq x y z
N MET A 1 -4.08 -9.67 5.10
CA MET A 1 -4.92 -8.50 5.43
C MET A 1 -6.14 -8.50 4.54
N THR A 2 -7.28 -8.12 5.10
CA THR A 2 -8.51 -7.88 4.33
C THR A 2 -8.74 -6.38 4.31
N LEU A 3 -8.90 -5.80 3.13
CA LEU A 3 -9.17 -4.38 2.93
C LEU A 3 -10.49 -4.25 2.16
N THR A 4 -11.38 -3.38 2.61
CA THR A 4 -12.60 -3.06 1.87
C THR A 4 -12.34 -1.83 1.02
N ILE A 5 -12.27 -2.00 -0.30
CA ILE A 5 -12.01 -0.93 -1.28
C ILE A 5 -13.22 -0.87 -2.22
N ASP A 6 -13.80 0.32 -2.41
CA ASP A 6 -15.00 0.51 -3.26
C ASP A 6 -16.19 -0.40 -2.91
N GLY A 7 -16.29 -0.85 -1.65
CA GLY A 7 -17.32 -1.77 -1.19
C GLY A 7 -17.05 -3.25 -1.48
N GLU A 8 -15.92 -3.59 -2.10
CA GLU A 8 -15.45 -4.97 -2.25
C GLU A 8 -14.42 -5.33 -1.18
N ASP A 9 -14.59 -6.46 -0.52
CA ASP A 9 -13.53 -7.02 0.32
C ASP A 9 -12.45 -7.65 -0.55
N LYS A 10 -11.21 -7.20 -0.37
CA LYS A 10 -10.04 -7.74 -1.05
C LYS A 10 -9.06 -8.27 -0.02
N LYS A 11 -8.54 -9.46 -0.30
CA LYS A 11 -7.60 -10.17 0.58
C LYS A 11 -6.22 -10.14 -0.04
N PHE A 12 -5.30 -9.49 0.65
CA PHE A 12 -3.90 -9.37 0.24
C PHE A 12 -3.00 -10.11 1.23
N ARG A 13 -1.99 -10.77 0.68
CA ARG A 13 -0.91 -11.37 1.45
C ARG A 13 0.13 -10.30 1.73
N ILE A 14 0.45 -10.10 3.00
CA ILE A 14 1.36 -9.03 3.41
C ILE A 14 2.77 -9.22 2.87
N LYS A 15 3.23 -10.47 2.78
CA LYS A 15 4.48 -10.83 2.10
C LYS A 15 4.60 -10.30 0.68
N ASP A 16 3.48 -10.24 -0.05
CA ASP A 16 3.45 -9.77 -1.44
C ASP A 16 3.35 -8.24 -1.52
N VAL A 17 2.85 -7.59 -0.45
CA VAL A 17 2.73 -6.14 -0.37
C VAL A 17 4.05 -5.51 0.06
N SER A 18 4.54 -5.89 1.24
CA SER A 18 5.87 -5.53 1.68
C SER A 18 6.42 -6.55 2.68
N PRO A 19 7.68 -6.97 2.52
CA PRO A 19 8.36 -7.79 3.51
C PRO A 19 8.62 -7.05 4.84
N ILE A 20 8.55 -5.71 4.88
CA ILE A 20 8.70 -4.92 6.11
C ILE A 20 7.42 -5.06 6.95
N LEU A 21 6.26 -4.83 6.35
CA LEU A 21 4.97 -5.06 7.01
C LEU A 21 4.72 -6.52 7.41
N ASP A 22 5.30 -7.50 6.71
CA ASP A 22 5.21 -8.92 7.12
C ASP A 22 5.91 -9.18 8.46
N LYS A 23 6.92 -8.39 8.79
CA LYS A 23 7.67 -8.47 10.05
C LYS A 23 7.20 -7.46 11.10
N ALA A 24 6.30 -6.55 10.72
CA ALA A 24 5.80 -5.52 11.60
C ALA A 24 4.94 -6.10 12.73
N SER A 25 5.03 -5.45 13.89
CA SER A 25 4.28 -5.79 15.10
C SER A 25 2.84 -5.31 15.01
N GLU A 26 1.93 -5.86 15.82
CA GLU A 26 0.53 -5.41 15.86
C GLU A 26 0.38 -3.90 16.11
N VAL A 27 1.25 -3.30 16.92
CA VAL A 27 1.22 -1.85 17.19
C VAL A 27 1.53 -1.04 15.93
N GLU A 28 2.56 -1.44 15.19
CA GLU A 28 2.94 -0.80 13.92
C GLU A 28 1.82 -0.99 12.90
N TRP A 29 1.27 -2.19 12.82
CA TRP A 29 0.12 -2.53 11.97
C TRP A 29 -1.11 -1.66 12.21
N ASN A 30 -1.45 -1.40 13.48
CA ASN A 30 -2.58 -0.55 13.86
C ASN A 30 -2.27 0.95 13.76
N THR A 31 -0.99 1.33 13.68
CA THR A 31 -0.56 2.73 13.54
C THR A 31 -0.33 3.07 12.08
N PHE A 32 -1.43 3.21 11.35
CA PHE A 32 -1.43 3.62 9.95
C PHE A 32 -2.23 4.90 9.74
N GLU A 33 -1.86 5.65 8.71
CA GLU A 33 -2.51 6.88 8.30
C GLU A 33 -3.02 6.73 6.88
N ILE A 34 -4.29 7.06 6.65
CA ILE A 34 -4.86 7.07 5.30
C ILE A 34 -4.50 8.41 4.67
N SER A 35 -3.86 8.36 3.50
CA SER A 35 -3.52 9.56 2.74
C SER A 35 -4.80 10.35 2.42
N LEU A 36 -4.73 11.67 2.49
CA LEU A 36 -5.88 12.58 2.24
C LEU A 36 -6.48 12.43 0.84
N SER A 37 -5.74 11.83 -0.10
CA SER A 37 -6.24 11.46 -1.42
C SER A 37 -7.21 10.26 -1.40
N GLY A 38 -7.29 9.51 -0.30
CA GLY A 38 -8.14 8.34 -0.11
C GLY A 38 -7.62 7.05 -0.73
N TYR A 39 -6.48 7.08 -1.42
CA TYR A 39 -5.97 5.98 -2.24
C TYR A 39 -4.59 5.46 -1.82
N GLY A 40 -4.10 5.85 -0.64
CA GLY A 40 -2.84 5.35 -0.09
C GLY A 40 -2.90 5.18 1.42
N ILE A 41 -2.12 4.24 1.94
CA ILE A 41 -1.93 3.99 3.36
C ILE A 41 -0.45 4.23 3.67
N HIS A 42 -0.18 5.06 4.66
CA HIS A 42 1.17 5.32 5.15
C HIS A 42 1.32 4.73 6.55
N TRP A 43 2.38 3.95 6.76
CA TRP A 43 2.80 3.46 8.06
C TRP A 43 3.95 4.33 8.58
N PRO A 44 3.68 5.39 9.36
CA PRO A 44 4.71 6.30 9.85
C PRO A 44 5.75 5.61 10.75
N MET A 45 5.36 4.52 11.41
CA MET A 45 6.27 3.74 12.26
C MET A 45 7.30 2.92 11.46
N LEU A 46 6.92 2.49 10.26
CA LEU A 46 7.75 1.66 9.39
C LEU A 46 8.44 2.48 8.28
N ASP A 47 8.08 3.76 8.17
CA ASP A 47 8.42 4.65 7.05
C ASP A 47 8.05 4.04 5.69
N GLU A 48 6.89 3.35 5.66
CA GLU A 48 6.44 2.61 4.49
C GLU A 48 5.11 3.16 3.96
N ASP A 49 5.04 3.38 2.65
CA ASP A 49 3.85 3.79 1.95
C ASP A 49 3.33 2.70 1.00
N ILE A 50 2.03 2.44 1.07
CA ILE A 50 1.34 1.51 0.17
C ILE A 50 0.23 2.24 -0.55
N ALA A 51 0.34 2.29 -1.87
CA ALA A 51 -0.75 2.71 -2.72
C ALA A 51 -1.80 1.60 -2.86
N ILE A 52 -3.07 1.95 -2.72
CA ILE A 52 -4.19 1.03 -2.98
C ILE A 52 -4.16 0.56 -4.44
N ASP A 53 -3.79 1.43 -5.39
CA ASP A 53 -3.55 1.05 -6.79
C ASP A 53 -2.54 -0.10 -6.90
N GLY A 54 -1.43 -0.03 -6.16
CA GLY A 54 -0.41 -1.07 -6.12
C GLY A 54 -0.95 -2.40 -5.58
N LEU A 55 -1.80 -2.35 -4.55
CA LEU A 55 -2.48 -3.53 -4.00
C LEU A 55 -3.46 -4.16 -5.00
N LEU A 56 -4.23 -3.32 -5.70
CA LEU A 56 -5.20 -3.75 -6.70
C LEU A 56 -4.55 -4.42 -7.92
N GLY A 57 -3.22 -4.46 -7.99
CA GLY A 57 -2.51 -4.86 -9.20
C GLY A 57 -2.71 -3.86 -10.33
N ILE A 58 -3.24 -2.67 -10.03
CA ILE A 58 -3.11 -1.49 -10.88
C ILE A 58 -1.68 -1.04 -10.70
N VAL A 59 -0.79 -1.81 -11.32
CA VAL A 59 0.51 -1.33 -11.70
C VAL A 59 0.18 -0.25 -12.72
N HIS A 60 0.00 0.99 -12.26
CA HIS A 60 0.46 2.12 -13.01
C HIS A 60 1.94 1.83 -13.19
N THR A 61 2.25 1.07 -14.24
CA THR A 61 3.57 1.08 -14.80
C THR A 61 3.77 2.57 -15.02
N ARG A 62 4.59 3.18 -14.18
CA ARG A 62 5.35 4.30 -14.66
C ARG A 62 6.09 3.64 -15.81
N GLU A 63 5.51 3.68 -17.01
CA GLU A 63 6.30 4.00 -18.16
C GLU A 63 7.02 5.25 -17.71
N MET A 64 8.23 5.05 -17.18
CA MET A 64 9.23 6.08 -17.12
C MET A 64 9.45 6.41 -18.60
N HIS A 65 8.55 7.21 -19.17
CA HIS A 65 8.84 8.05 -20.30
C HIS A 65 9.82 9.08 -19.76
N ARG A 66 11.05 8.60 -19.54
CA ARG A 66 12.25 9.38 -19.46
C ARG A 66 12.46 9.92 -20.87
N LYS A 67 11.63 10.89 -21.27
CA LYS A 67 11.99 11.80 -22.35
C LYS A 67 13.03 12.74 -21.74
N SER A 68 14.27 12.27 -21.74
CA SER A 68 15.42 13.16 -21.77
C SER A 68 15.32 13.95 -23.07
N ALA A 69 15.06 15.25 -22.94
CA ALA A 69 15.28 16.24 -23.98
C ALA A 69 16.32 17.22 -23.47
#